data_AF-A0A010T6J4-F1
#
_entry.id   AF-A0A010T6J4-F1
#
_cell.length_a   1.000
_cell.length_b   1.000
_cell.length_c   1.000
_cell.angle_alpha   90.00
_cell.angle_beta   90.00
_cell.angle_gamma   90.00
#
_symmetry.space_group_name_H-M   'P 1'
#
loop_
_entity.id
_entity.type
_entity.pdbx_description
1 polymer ?
#
loop_
_entity_poly.entity_id
_entity_poly.type
_entity_poly.pdbx_seq_one_letter_code
_entity_poly.pdbx_strand_id
1 'polypeptide(L)'
;MNNNKKVSELPPAAVDVLVVGNGPVGATIAALLGRYGVKTLVLDKIHEIVLMPRAIALDNEALRILQLAGLSEDSFEKIAIPEVRMHSPVLGQFGRANTAGCIDGHPKLVTFYQPDLERAMRSQVSRLKSVTSLGGFELENLVEEADGVVASVRDQEGHLHSVHAQYVIGADGASSRVRTLIGQEFEGQTYAEDWLIVDVMNRHKSAIDHIEFLCDPRRPTPHMPAPGGRERWEFMLQPGESREELESPESIARLIAPWIKPQELEIERKAVYRFHARCCNRFSKGRIFLAGDAAHITPPFVGQGLVAGLRDGANLAWKLAWVLRGYAAPAVLDTYDVERRPHAQAMINLAKLMGRLVMPKNKLAAFFIHGLMRMLTLTPATRRYFEQLDIKPKNIFKHGLFVKHRRGDKLVRGSLFPQAWVRNTQKQVQLSDDALGDNLTLVGFGVDPLSLLTTAQVVSWEKMGGHFLEIRTRGQRSGGRCDFIEDLNHDILPLAAKGTLVAIRPDRIIMHHAPGFDAGSLIRDCQILMACTDSTADSVSITINEPPRLRA
;
A
#
# COMPACT_ATOMS: atom_id res chain seq x y z
N MET A 1 -19.80 40.46 4.74
CA MET A 1 -20.69 39.55 5.51
C MET A 1 -21.41 38.65 4.52
N ASN A 2 -20.85 37.49 4.20
CA ASN A 2 -21.56 36.40 3.52
C ASN A 2 -21.47 35.19 4.45
N ASN A 3 -22.48 35.08 5.30
CA ASN A 3 -22.64 34.00 6.26
C ASN A 3 -23.18 32.77 5.50
N ASN A 4 -22.32 32.12 4.71
CA ASN A 4 -22.59 30.78 4.21
C ASN A 4 -22.31 29.81 5.37
N LYS A 5 -23.27 29.66 6.28
CA LYS A 5 -23.33 28.47 7.13
C LYS A 5 -23.36 27.28 6.18
N LYS A 6 -22.22 26.58 6.01
CA LYS A 6 -22.22 25.23 5.45
C LYS A 6 -23.26 24.47 6.27
N VAL A 7 -24.40 24.13 5.67
CA VAL A 7 -25.29 23.12 6.24
C VAL A 7 -24.40 21.88 6.36
N SER A 8 -24.05 21.48 7.59
CA SER A 8 -23.25 20.29 7.80
C SER A 8 -24.06 19.12 7.24
N GLU A 9 -23.59 18.51 6.16
CA GLU A 9 -24.20 17.30 5.64
C GLU A 9 -24.16 16.25 6.75
N LEU A 10 -25.35 15.78 7.16
CA LEU A 10 -25.48 14.73 8.15
C LEU A 10 -25.05 13.39 7.53
N PRO A 11 -24.45 12.48 8.33
CA PRO A 11 -24.10 11.17 7.83
C PRO A 11 -25.37 10.41 7.40
N PRO A 12 -25.33 9.67 6.28
CA PRO A 12 -26.45 8.82 5.87
C PRO A 12 -26.71 7.74 6.92
N ALA A 13 -27.99 7.36 7.08
CA ALA A 13 -28.38 6.34 8.06
C ALA A 13 -27.82 4.94 7.76
N ALA A 14 -27.60 4.61 6.47
CA ALA A 14 -27.10 3.31 6.06
C ALA A 14 -26.17 3.38 4.83
N VAL A 15 -25.12 2.56 4.84
CA VAL A 15 -24.14 2.41 3.74
C VAL A 15 -23.68 0.95 3.60
N ASP A 16 -23.02 0.62 2.49
CA ASP A 16 -22.41 -0.69 2.33
C ASP A 16 -21.11 -0.76 3.15
N VAL A 17 -20.27 0.28 3.06
CA VAL A 17 -18.98 0.33 3.76
C VAL A 17 -18.79 1.68 4.46
N LEU A 18 -18.42 1.64 5.73
CA LEU A 18 -17.93 2.80 6.49
C LEU A 18 -16.40 2.75 6.58
N VAL A 19 -15.72 3.79 6.09
CA VAL A 19 -14.28 4.01 6.24
C VAL A 19 -14.06 5.07 7.31
N VAL A 20 -13.33 4.73 8.37
CA VAL A 20 -13.01 5.64 9.47
C VAL A 20 -11.55 6.08 9.31
N GLY A 21 -11.35 7.37 9.05
CA GLY A 21 -10.09 8.01 8.70
C GLY A 21 -10.02 8.36 7.21
N ASN A 22 -9.76 9.63 6.90
CA ASN A 22 -9.61 10.18 5.55
C ASN A 22 -8.18 10.68 5.28
N GLY A 23 -7.20 9.97 5.84
CA GLY A 23 -5.80 10.08 5.42
C GLY A 23 -5.56 9.35 4.09
N PRO A 24 -4.30 9.28 3.61
CA PRO A 24 -3.98 8.71 2.31
C PRO A 24 -4.54 7.29 2.09
N VAL A 25 -4.41 6.41 3.08
CA VAL A 25 -4.89 5.02 2.99
C VAL A 25 -6.42 4.95 2.91
N GLY A 26 -7.12 5.67 3.79
CA GLY A 26 -8.59 5.72 3.79
C GLY A 26 -9.15 6.30 2.50
N ALA A 27 -8.56 7.39 2.00
CA ALA A 27 -8.95 8.00 0.74
C ALA A 27 -8.69 7.07 -0.46
N THR A 28 -7.57 6.31 -0.47
CA THR A 28 -7.31 5.30 -1.51
C THR A 28 -8.32 4.16 -1.47
N ILE A 29 -8.65 3.64 -0.27
CA ILE A 29 -9.67 2.60 -0.10
C ILE A 29 -11.03 3.09 -0.60
N ALA A 30 -11.41 4.32 -0.22
CA ALA A 30 -12.66 4.94 -0.67
C ALA A 30 -12.71 5.11 -2.18
N ALA A 31 -11.61 5.54 -2.81
CA ALA A 31 -11.51 5.66 -4.26
C ALA A 31 -11.68 4.29 -4.94
N LEU A 32 -10.99 3.26 -4.47
CA LEU A 32 -11.11 1.90 -5.00
C LEU A 32 -12.54 1.35 -4.86
N LEU A 33 -13.15 1.46 -3.68
CA LEU A 33 -14.54 1.06 -3.44
C LEU A 33 -15.52 1.84 -4.34
N GLY A 34 -15.29 3.14 -4.51
CA GLY A 34 -16.10 4.00 -5.36
C GLY A 34 -16.03 3.62 -6.84
N ARG A 35 -14.87 3.17 -7.34
CA ARG A 35 -14.72 2.59 -8.68
C ARG A 35 -15.54 1.32 -8.86
N TYR A 36 -15.64 0.51 -7.80
CA TYR A 36 -16.57 -0.62 -7.74
C TYR A 36 -18.02 -0.21 -7.42
N GLY A 37 -18.37 1.09 -7.45
CA GLY A 37 -19.74 1.55 -7.20
C GLY A 37 -20.30 1.20 -5.83
N VAL A 38 -19.46 0.84 -4.85
CA VAL A 38 -19.89 0.48 -3.49
C VAL A 38 -20.29 1.75 -2.73
N LYS A 39 -21.48 1.76 -2.10
CA LYS A 39 -21.95 2.92 -1.34
C LYS A 39 -21.09 3.08 -0.09
N THR A 40 -20.19 4.05 -0.12
CA THR A 40 -19.14 4.22 0.89
C THR A 40 -19.29 5.55 1.62
N LEU A 41 -19.29 5.52 2.95
CA LEU A 41 -19.14 6.72 3.77
C LEU A 41 -17.71 6.77 4.32
N VAL A 42 -17.03 7.89 4.14
CA VAL A 42 -15.73 8.17 4.76
C VAL A 42 -15.94 9.22 5.85
N LEU A 43 -15.53 8.91 7.08
CA LEU A 43 -15.57 9.84 8.20
C LEU A 43 -14.17 10.18 8.69
N ASP A 44 -13.91 11.45 8.95
CA ASP A 44 -12.73 11.91 9.66
C ASP A 44 -13.11 12.97 10.69
N LYS A 45 -12.40 13.01 11.82
CA LYS A 45 -12.62 14.04 12.83
C LYS A 45 -12.15 15.42 12.40
N ILE A 46 -11.28 15.49 11.39
CA ILE A 46 -10.75 16.73 10.80
C ILE A 46 -11.40 16.95 9.43
N HIS A 47 -11.86 18.18 9.18
CA HIS A 47 -12.40 18.59 7.88
C HIS A 47 -11.34 18.62 6.78
N GLU A 48 -10.27 19.34 7.06
CA GLU A 48 -9.22 19.61 6.09
C GLU A 48 -8.06 18.62 6.20
N ILE A 49 -7.15 18.75 5.28
CA ILE A 49 -5.93 17.95 5.20
C ILE A 49 -4.95 18.48 6.23
N VAL A 50 -4.23 17.59 6.92
CA VAL A 50 -3.22 18.02 7.90
C VAL A 50 -1.93 18.39 7.17
N LEU A 51 -1.47 19.64 7.33
CA LEU A 51 -0.22 20.16 6.72
C LEU A 51 1.02 19.74 7.52
N MET A 52 1.08 18.46 7.88
CA MET A 52 2.21 17.85 8.61
C MET A 52 2.61 16.54 7.93
N PRO A 53 3.31 16.60 6.76
CA PRO A 53 3.68 15.42 5.98
C PRO A 53 4.51 14.42 6.79
N ARG A 54 4.04 13.18 6.90
CA ARG A 54 4.79 12.11 7.58
C ARG A 54 5.56 11.30 6.55
N ALA A 55 4.89 10.81 5.53
CA ALA A 55 5.50 10.12 4.40
C ALA A 55 6.14 11.14 3.44
N ILE A 56 7.27 10.73 2.83
CA ILE A 56 7.99 11.52 1.81
C ILE A 56 8.34 10.70 0.58
N ALA A 57 8.27 9.36 0.63
CA ALA A 57 8.65 8.49 -0.48
C ALA A 57 7.56 7.47 -0.84
N LEU A 58 7.47 7.14 -2.13
CA LEU A 58 6.66 6.05 -2.67
C LEU A 58 7.50 5.17 -3.59
N ASP A 59 7.23 3.87 -3.61
CA ASP A 59 7.80 2.96 -4.60
C ASP A 59 6.86 2.75 -5.79
N ASN A 60 7.34 2.02 -6.81
CA ASN A 60 6.58 1.73 -8.02
C ASN A 60 5.24 1.01 -7.75
N GLU A 61 5.15 0.19 -6.69
CA GLU A 61 3.92 -0.52 -6.35
C GLU A 61 2.88 0.43 -5.75
N ALA A 62 3.29 1.39 -4.91
CA ALA A 62 2.39 2.44 -4.45
C ALA A 62 1.86 3.26 -5.62
N LEU A 63 2.73 3.67 -6.56
CA LEU A 63 2.31 4.44 -7.74
C LEU A 63 1.32 3.64 -8.61
N ARG A 64 1.60 2.34 -8.82
CA ARG A 64 0.68 1.43 -9.51
C ARG A 64 -0.67 1.29 -8.79
N ILE A 65 -0.70 1.28 -7.46
CA ILE A 65 -1.97 1.26 -6.69
C ILE A 65 -2.71 2.60 -6.81
N LEU A 66 -2.01 3.74 -6.83
CA LEU A 66 -2.63 5.04 -7.04
C LEU A 66 -3.24 5.14 -8.46
N GLN A 67 -2.58 4.57 -9.47
CA GLN A 67 -3.15 4.37 -10.81
C GLN A 67 -4.44 3.53 -10.74
N LEU A 68 -4.43 2.38 -10.04
CA LEU A 68 -5.64 1.56 -9.84
C LEU A 68 -6.77 2.33 -9.14
N ALA A 69 -6.43 3.24 -8.21
CA ALA A 69 -7.38 4.13 -7.55
C ALA A 69 -7.88 5.27 -8.44
N GLY A 70 -7.37 5.41 -9.67
CA GLY A 70 -7.78 6.40 -10.66
C GLY A 70 -7.04 7.72 -10.60
N LEU A 71 -5.90 7.82 -9.89
CA LEU A 71 -5.02 8.96 -10.03
C LEU A 71 -4.17 8.84 -11.30
N SER A 72 -4.13 9.93 -12.08
CA SER A 72 -3.19 10.05 -13.18
C SER A 72 -1.78 10.31 -12.67
N GLU A 73 -0.77 9.99 -13.48
CA GLU A 73 0.64 10.21 -13.13
C GLU A 73 0.91 11.68 -12.75
N ASP A 74 0.25 12.65 -13.40
CA ASP A 74 0.46 14.08 -13.13
C ASP A 74 -0.46 14.66 -12.05
N SER A 75 -1.22 13.84 -11.31
CA SER A 75 -2.19 14.32 -10.32
C SER A 75 -1.56 15.05 -9.12
N PHE A 76 -0.27 14.81 -8.86
CA PHE A 76 0.52 15.51 -7.86
C PHE A 76 2.01 15.45 -8.25
N GLU A 77 2.75 16.48 -7.87
CA GLU A 77 4.17 16.59 -8.20
C GLU A 77 4.99 15.51 -7.46
N LYS A 78 5.99 14.96 -8.16
CA LYS A 78 6.90 13.92 -7.67
C LYS A 78 8.30 14.20 -8.21
N ILE A 79 9.31 13.76 -7.47
CA ILE A 79 10.70 13.73 -7.93
C ILE A 79 11.13 12.27 -8.02
N ALA A 80 11.48 11.79 -9.22
CA ALA A 80 12.07 10.47 -9.38
C ALA A 80 13.48 10.44 -8.79
N ILE A 81 13.75 9.48 -7.91
CA ILE A 81 15.04 9.35 -7.22
C ILE A 81 15.90 8.34 -7.99
N PRO A 82 17.06 8.73 -8.55
CA PRO A 82 17.92 7.84 -9.32
C PRO A 82 18.74 6.90 -8.43
N GLU A 83 19.05 7.30 -7.21
CA GLU A 83 19.78 6.48 -6.26
C GLU A 83 19.55 6.87 -4.80
N VAL A 84 19.87 5.93 -3.90
CA VAL A 84 19.99 6.14 -2.46
C VAL A 84 21.44 5.86 -2.07
N ARG A 85 22.12 6.84 -1.47
CA ARG A 85 23.52 6.71 -1.04
C ARG A 85 23.61 6.56 0.47
N MET A 86 24.51 5.68 0.91
CA MET A 86 24.79 5.47 2.33
C MET A 86 26.24 5.83 2.63
N HIS A 87 26.42 6.80 3.53
CA HIS A 87 27.72 7.34 3.88
C HIS A 87 28.03 7.09 5.35
N SER A 88 29.25 6.63 5.59
CA SER A 88 29.82 6.42 6.91
C SER A 88 30.83 7.53 7.21
N PRO A 89 30.80 8.16 8.40
CA PRO A 89 31.83 9.13 8.76
C PRO A 89 33.23 8.51 8.90
N VAL A 90 33.33 7.18 8.97
CA VAL A 90 34.61 6.45 9.13
C VAL A 90 35.13 5.86 7.82
N LEU A 91 34.24 5.56 6.86
CA LEU A 91 34.58 4.82 5.64
C LEU A 91 34.17 5.53 4.33
N GLY A 92 33.55 6.71 4.42
CA GLY A 92 32.93 7.39 3.28
C GLY A 92 31.71 6.63 2.77
N GLN A 93 31.41 6.75 1.48
CA GLN A 93 30.32 6.01 0.87
C GLN A 93 30.60 4.50 0.91
N PHE A 94 29.69 3.74 1.50
CA PHE A 94 29.82 2.29 1.67
C PHE A 94 28.68 1.50 1.03
N GLY A 95 27.57 2.16 0.70
CA GLY A 95 26.41 1.57 0.07
C GLY A 95 25.77 2.50 -0.95
N ARG A 96 25.13 1.89 -1.95
CA ARG A 96 24.31 2.59 -2.94
C ARG A 96 23.17 1.68 -3.38
N ALA A 97 21.93 2.14 -3.30
CA ALA A 97 20.81 1.51 -4.00
C ALA A 97 20.57 2.25 -5.33
N ASN A 98 20.50 1.52 -6.44
CA ASN A 98 20.15 2.04 -7.75
C ASN A 98 18.62 1.99 -7.91
N THR A 99 18.01 3.17 -7.88
CA THR A 99 16.57 3.37 -8.03
C THR A 99 16.20 4.04 -9.36
N ALA A 100 17.16 4.16 -10.27
CA ALA A 100 16.92 4.72 -11.60
C ALA A 100 16.06 3.80 -12.47
N GLY A 101 15.31 4.43 -13.38
CA GLY A 101 14.41 3.77 -14.32
C GLY A 101 13.05 3.40 -13.70
N CYS A 102 12.30 2.60 -14.45
CA CYS A 102 10.94 2.22 -14.10
C CYS A 102 10.81 0.70 -13.92
N ILE A 103 9.80 0.29 -13.16
CA ILE A 103 9.28 -1.07 -13.06
C ILE A 103 7.78 -0.97 -13.28
N ASP A 104 7.21 -1.83 -14.13
CA ASP A 104 5.76 -1.87 -14.38
C ASP A 104 5.17 -0.52 -14.84
N GLY A 105 5.95 0.25 -15.61
CA GLY A 105 5.54 1.58 -16.09
C GLY A 105 5.76 2.74 -15.11
N HIS A 106 6.18 2.46 -13.87
CA HIS A 106 6.31 3.45 -12.79
C HIS A 106 7.76 3.62 -12.32
N PRO A 107 8.22 4.83 -11.94
CA PRO A 107 9.53 5.02 -11.33
C PRO A 107 9.72 4.12 -10.09
N LYS A 108 10.92 3.55 -9.90
CA LYS A 108 11.18 2.63 -8.78
C LYS A 108 11.02 3.28 -7.41
N LEU A 109 11.41 4.56 -7.31
CA LEU A 109 11.34 5.37 -6.11
C LEU A 109 11.09 6.82 -6.50
N VAL A 110 10.13 7.45 -5.84
CA VAL A 110 9.90 8.89 -5.92
C VAL A 110 9.88 9.49 -4.53
N THR A 111 10.20 10.78 -4.43
CA THR A 111 9.77 11.60 -3.30
C THR A 111 8.60 12.50 -3.68
N PHE A 112 7.78 12.84 -2.69
CA PHE A 112 6.55 13.61 -2.86
C PHE A 112 6.21 14.42 -1.61
N TYR A 113 5.33 15.40 -1.75
CA TYR A 113 4.76 16.16 -0.65
C TYR A 113 3.39 15.58 -0.26
N GLN A 114 3.28 14.99 0.93
CA GLN A 114 2.08 14.23 1.32
C GLN A 114 0.76 15.02 1.22
N PRO A 115 0.67 16.30 1.63
CA PRO A 115 -0.55 17.08 1.44
C PRO A 115 -1.03 17.14 0.00
N ASP A 116 -0.13 17.14 -0.99
CA ASP A 116 -0.53 17.15 -2.40
C ASP A 116 -1.15 15.81 -2.83
N LEU A 117 -0.59 14.69 -2.36
CA LEU A 117 -1.21 13.38 -2.54
C LEU A 117 -2.60 13.33 -1.89
N GLU A 118 -2.75 13.83 -0.66
CA GLU A 118 -4.05 13.84 0.03
C GLU A 118 -5.06 14.73 -0.70
N ARG A 119 -4.66 15.90 -1.22
CA ARG A 119 -5.51 16.75 -2.08
C ARG A 119 -5.95 16.00 -3.33
N ALA A 120 -5.00 15.38 -4.03
CA ALA A 120 -5.26 14.62 -5.25
C ALA A 120 -6.25 13.48 -4.99
N MET A 121 -6.02 12.69 -3.92
CA MET A 121 -6.90 11.60 -3.54
C MET A 121 -8.31 12.08 -3.15
N ARG A 122 -8.44 13.12 -2.32
CA ARG A 122 -9.75 13.70 -1.95
C ARG A 122 -10.49 14.27 -3.16
N SER A 123 -9.76 14.87 -4.11
CA SER A 123 -10.31 15.34 -5.39
C SER A 123 -10.77 14.19 -6.30
N GLN A 124 -10.09 13.03 -6.25
CA GLN A 124 -10.58 11.83 -6.92
C GLN A 124 -11.87 11.33 -6.26
N VAL A 125 -11.85 11.15 -4.93
CA VAL A 125 -12.99 10.66 -4.16
C VAL A 125 -14.25 11.51 -4.39
N SER A 126 -14.12 12.83 -4.44
CA SER A 126 -15.27 13.73 -4.66
C SER A 126 -15.95 13.59 -6.04
N ARG A 127 -15.27 12.97 -7.02
CA ARG A 127 -15.84 12.68 -8.34
C ARG A 127 -16.66 11.39 -8.37
N LEU A 128 -16.54 10.56 -7.33
CA LEU A 128 -17.19 9.25 -7.24
C LEU A 128 -18.54 9.39 -6.55
N LYS A 129 -19.63 9.29 -7.32
CA LYS A 129 -21.01 9.46 -6.83
C LYS A 129 -21.42 8.45 -5.76
N SER A 130 -20.74 7.31 -5.70
CA SER A 130 -20.96 6.25 -4.71
C SER A 130 -20.28 6.52 -3.36
N VAL A 131 -19.46 7.58 -3.26
CA VAL A 131 -18.69 7.89 -2.06
C VAL A 131 -19.12 9.24 -1.47
N THR A 132 -19.45 9.24 -0.19
CA THR A 132 -19.68 10.44 0.61
C THR A 132 -18.52 10.59 1.59
N SER A 133 -17.89 11.76 1.66
CA SER A 133 -16.76 12.03 2.57
C SER A 133 -17.10 13.19 3.48
N LEU A 134 -17.21 12.93 4.78
CA LEU A 134 -17.55 13.93 5.80
C LEU A 134 -16.41 14.08 6.79
N GLY A 135 -16.02 15.33 7.02
CA GLY A 135 -15.10 15.68 8.10
C GLY A 135 -15.85 16.22 9.32
N GLY A 136 -15.16 16.31 10.46
CA GLY A 136 -15.76 16.79 11.71
C GLY A 136 -16.56 15.72 12.47
N PHE A 137 -16.43 14.45 12.11
CA PHE A 137 -17.11 13.33 12.78
C PHE A 137 -16.10 12.39 13.41
N GLU A 138 -16.23 12.15 14.71
CA GLU A 138 -15.38 11.23 15.47
C GLU A 138 -16.14 9.96 15.81
N LEU A 139 -15.53 8.79 15.54
CA LEU A 139 -16.12 7.51 15.91
C LEU A 139 -16.06 7.31 17.43
N GLU A 140 -17.20 7.03 18.04
CA GLU A 140 -17.30 6.76 19.47
C GLU A 140 -17.27 5.27 19.77
N ASN A 141 -18.12 4.51 19.06
CA ASN A 141 -18.43 3.12 19.36
C ASN A 141 -18.79 2.34 18.08
N LEU A 142 -18.59 1.02 18.13
CA LEU A 142 -18.98 0.07 17.11
C LEU A 142 -19.69 -1.11 17.77
N VAL A 143 -20.86 -1.48 17.26
CA VAL A 143 -21.60 -2.66 17.69
C VAL A 143 -21.84 -3.52 16.45
N GLU A 144 -21.29 -4.73 16.44
CA GLU A 144 -21.55 -5.70 15.38
C GLU A 144 -22.89 -6.40 15.62
N GLU A 145 -23.73 -6.42 14.60
CA GLU A 145 -25.04 -7.07 14.56
C GLU A 145 -25.04 -8.20 13.51
N ALA A 146 -26.15 -8.90 13.33
CA ALA A 146 -26.22 -10.07 12.45
C ALA A 146 -25.95 -9.70 10.97
N ASP A 147 -26.46 -8.56 10.53
CA ASP A 147 -26.47 -8.08 9.14
C ASP A 147 -25.54 -6.88 8.89
N GLY A 148 -24.82 -6.39 9.91
CA GLY A 148 -23.93 -5.25 9.75
C GLY A 148 -23.24 -4.81 11.03
N VAL A 149 -22.82 -3.56 11.06
CA VAL A 149 -22.18 -2.88 12.17
C VAL A 149 -22.84 -1.52 12.34
N VAL A 150 -23.31 -1.23 13.55
CA VAL A 150 -23.83 0.08 13.93
C VAL A 150 -22.69 0.91 14.51
N ALA A 151 -22.37 2.01 13.84
CA ALA A 151 -21.37 2.97 14.28
C ALA A 151 -22.04 4.19 14.93
N SER A 152 -21.64 4.50 16.16
CA SER A 152 -22.00 5.76 16.82
C SER A 152 -20.92 6.79 16.55
N VAL A 153 -21.29 7.94 15.99
CA VAL A 153 -20.37 9.00 15.57
C VAL A 153 -20.79 10.34 16.18
N ARG A 154 -19.83 11.07 16.72
CA ARG A 154 -20.05 12.37 17.34
C ARG A 154 -19.64 13.48 16.38
N ASP A 155 -20.49 14.46 16.17
CA ASP A 155 -20.13 15.68 15.43
C ASP A 155 -19.38 16.69 16.32
N GLN A 156 -18.97 17.81 15.72
CA GLN A 156 -18.24 18.86 16.45
C GLN A 156 -19.10 19.65 17.46
N GLU A 157 -20.44 19.58 17.34
CA GLU A 157 -21.38 20.18 18.29
C GLU A 157 -21.67 19.24 19.48
N GLY A 158 -21.16 18.01 19.42
CA GLY A 158 -21.31 16.99 20.44
C GLY A 158 -22.54 16.10 20.26
N HIS A 159 -23.31 16.26 19.18
CA HIS A 159 -24.46 15.40 18.89
C HIS A 159 -24.00 14.03 18.40
N LEU A 160 -24.75 13.00 18.79
CA LEU A 160 -24.51 11.62 18.39
C LEU A 160 -25.40 11.24 17.21
N HIS A 161 -24.78 10.66 16.21
CA HIS A 161 -25.42 10.11 15.02
C HIS A 161 -25.13 8.61 14.95
N SER A 162 -26.04 7.87 14.33
CA SER A 162 -25.92 6.42 14.14
C SER A 162 -25.87 6.11 12.65
N VAL A 163 -24.90 5.30 12.25
CA VAL A 163 -24.74 4.83 10.87
C VAL A 163 -24.67 3.31 10.87
N HIS A 164 -25.57 2.67 10.11
CA HIS A 164 -25.51 1.24 9.87
C HIS A 164 -24.65 0.96 8.63
N ALA A 165 -23.61 0.13 8.75
CA ALA A 165 -22.76 -0.28 7.64
C ALA A 165 -22.67 -1.81 7.55
N GLN A 166 -22.67 -2.39 6.36
CA GLN A 166 -22.48 -3.84 6.23
C GLN A 166 -21.05 -4.25 6.64
N TYR A 167 -20.07 -3.37 6.39
CA TYR A 167 -18.67 -3.53 6.80
C TYR A 167 -18.05 -2.20 7.24
N VAL A 168 -17.05 -2.28 8.13
CA VAL A 168 -16.29 -1.12 8.61
C VAL A 168 -14.81 -1.31 8.33
N ILE A 169 -14.13 -0.26 7.90
CA ILE A 169 -12.68 -0.23 7.71
C ILE A 169 -12.07 0.88 8.59
N GLY A 170 -11.26 0.50 9.56
CA GLY A 170 -10.40 1.40 10.31
C GLY A 170 -9.13 1.75 9.54
N ALA A 171 -9.07 2.97 9.04
CA ALA A 171 -7.91 3.61 8.42
C ALA A 171 -7.51 4.90 9.19
N ASP A 172 -7.82 4.94 10.48
CA ASP A 172 -7.74 6.07 11.41
C ASP A 172 -6.37 6.22 12.10
N GLY A 173 -5.35 5.56 11.55
CA GLY A 173 -3.95 5.76 11.87
C GLY A 173 -3.46 5.07 13.14
N ALA A 174 -2.26 5.46 13.59
CA ALA A 174 -1.52 4.78 14.65
C ALA A 174 -2.30 4.63 15.97
N SER A 175 -3.09 5.65 16.33
CA SER A 175 -3.93 5.66 17.54
C SER A 175 -5.36 5.17 17.28
N SER A 176 -5.54 4.26 16.31
CA SER A 176 -6.83 3.77 15.83
C SER A 176 -7.83 3.48 16.96
N ARG A 177 -8.94 4.22 16.91
CA ARG A 177 -10.12 4.00 17.75
C ARG A 177 -10.82 2.71 17.32
N VAL A 178 -10.89 2.43 16.02
CA VAL A 178 -11.47 1.19 15.48
C VAL A 178 -10.76 -0.02 16.07
N ARG A 179 -9.42 -0.08 15.99
CA ARG A 179 -8.60 -1.17 16.56
C ARG A 179 -8.88 -1.38 18.04
N THR A 180 -8.98 -0.28 18.78
CA THR A 180 -9.25 -0.31 20.23
C THR A 180 -10.64 -0.88 20.53
N LEU A 181 -11.67 -0.45 19.80
CA LEU A 181 -13.05 -0.89 20.00
C LEU A 181 -13.25 -2.38 19.71
N ILE A 182 -12.55 -2.92 18.71
CA ILE A 182 -12.62 -4.36 18.41
C ILE A 182 -11.71 -5.22 19.30
N GLY A 183 -10.95 -4.59 20.21
CA GLY A 183 -10.07 -5.26 21.17
C GLY A 183 -8.89 -5.98 20.51
N GLN A 184 -8.36 -5.43 19.41
CA GLN A 184 -7.18 -5.99 18.75
C GLN A 184 -5.91 -5.49 19.44
N GLU A 185 -5.06 -6.44 19.85
CA GLU A 185 -3.76 -6.13 20.42
C GLU A 185 -2.81 -5.53 19.38
N PHE A 186 -1.96 -4.62 19.84
CA PHE A 186 -1.01 -3.92 18.99
C PHE A 186 0.43 -4.15 19.43
N GLU A 187 0.83 -5.41 19.26
CA GLU A 187 2.13 -5.92 19.66
C GLU A 187 3.27 -5.27 18.86
N GLY A 188 4.43 -5.15 19.50
CA GLY A 188 5.63 -4.70 18.85
C GLY A 188 6.60 -3.98 19.77
N GLN A 189 7.47 -3.18 19.17
CA GLN A 189 8.55 -2.47 19.85
C GLN A 189 8.41 -0.97 19.61
N THR A 190 8.79 -0.20 20.63
CA THR A 190 8.95 1.25 20.55
C THR A 190 10.44 1.55 20.49
N TYR A 191 10.86 2.39 19.55
CA TYR A 191 12.24 2.87 19.51
C TYR A 191 12.45 3.85 20.66
N ALA A 192 13.60 3.77 21.32
CA ALA A 192 13.89 4.62 22.46
C ALA A 192 14.11 6.07 22.01
N GLU A 193 14.72 6.22 20.83
CA GLU A 193 15.18 7.48 20.28
C GLU A 193 14.03 8.26 19.63
N ASP A 194 13.97 9.54 19.96
CA ASP A 194 13.14 10.53 19.29
C ASP A 194 13.87 11.08 18.06
N TRP A 195 13.13 11.59 17.08
CA TRP A 195 13.67 12.09 15.82
C TRP A 195 13.06 13.44 15.46
N LEU A 196 13.92 14.44 15.29
CA LEU A 196 13.56 15.74 14.76
C LEU A 196 13.49 15.65 13.23
N ILE A 197 12.33 15.92 12.66
CA ILE A 197 12.16 16.10 11.23
C ILE A 197 12.14 17.60 10.94
N VAL A 198 12.93 18.04 9.95
CA VAL A 198 12.95 19.43 9.47
C VAL A 198 12.72 19.44 7.97
N ASP A 199 11.63 20.06 7.55
CA ASP A 199 11.31 20.35 6.16
C ASP A 199 11.69 21.81 5.86
N VAL A 200 12.54 22.03 4.87
CA VAL A 200 12.99 23.36 4.40
C VAL A 200 12.49 23.58 2.98
N MET A 201 12.14 24.81 2.63
CA MET A 201 11.62 25.19 1.31
C MET A 201 12.53 26.16 0.55
N ASN A 202 12.14 26.52 -0.67
CA ASN A 202 12.85 27.47 -1.56
C ASN A 202 14.28 27.03 -1.97
N ARG A 203 14.50 25.72 -2.09
CA ARG A 203 15.79 25.07 -2.42
C ARG A 203 15.98 24.73 -3.90
N HIS A 204 15.17 25.25 -4.82
CA HIS A 204 15.14 24.83 -6.24
C HIS A 204 16.49 24.77 -6.97
N LYS A 205 17.46 25.63 -6.61
CA LYS A 205 18.78 25.70 -7.27
C LYS A 205 19.88 24.89 -6.57
N SER A 206 19.59 24.33 -5.39
CA SER A 206 20.60 23.76 -4.50
C SER A 206 20.19 22.44 -3.86
N ALA A 207 18.95 22.00 -4.07
CA ALA A 207 18.49 20.70 -3.59
C ALA A 207 19.27 19.56 -4.24
N ILE A 208 19.55 18.52 -3.45
CA ILE A 208 20.12 17.29 -3.98
C ILE A 208 19.12 16.57 -4.89
N ASP A 209 19.61 15.69 -5.76
CA ASP A 209 18.80 14.93 -6.72
C ASP A 209 18.62 13.45 -6.33
N HIS A 210 19.14 13.04 -5.18
CA HIS A 210 19.14 11.67 -4.67
C HIS A 210 18.79 11.65 -3.18
N ILE A 211 18.65 10.48 -2.58
CA ILE A 211 18.50 10.35 -1.11
C ILE A 211 19.87 10.02 -0.51
N GLU A 212 20.23 10.67 0.59
CA GLU A 212 21.42 10.38 1.37
C GLU A 212 21.06 9.89 2.77
N PHE A 213 21.74 8.82 3.20
CA PHE A 213 21.73 8.35 4.58
C PHE A 213 23.12 8.52 5.17
N LEU A 214 23.28 9.52 6.04
CA LEU A 214 24.48 9.71 6.82
C LEU A 214 24.39 8.78 8.03
N CYS A 215 25.10 7.67 7.95
CA CYS A 215 25.10 6.61 8.95
C CYS A 215 26.12 6.92 10.06
N ASP A 216 26.02 8.10 10.69
CA ASP A 216 26.84 8.45 11.85
C ASP A 216 26.29 7.77 13.11
N PRO A 217 27.08 6.93 13.81
CA PRO A 217 26.68 6.35 15.10
C PRO A 217 26.16 7.36 16.14
N ARG A 218 26.63 8.60 16.09
CA ARG A 218 26.25 9.66 17.04
C ARG A 218 24.93 10.32 16.68
N ARG A 219 24.65 10.48 15.39
CA ARG A 219 23.44 11.13 14.88
C ARG A 219 23.21 10.72 13.43
N PRO A 220 22.58 9.57 13.18
CA PRO A 220 22.20 9.19 11.84
C PRO A 220 21.26 10.25 11.25
N THR A 221 21.53 10.64 10.01
CA THR A 221 20.85 11.77 9.36
C THR A 221 20.44 11.41 7.93
N PRO A 222 19.20 10.95 7.72
CA PRO A 222 18.57 10.93 6.42
C PRO A 222 18.38 12.35 5.86
N HIS A 223 18.72 12.56 4.58
CA HIS A 223 18.52 13.80 3.83
C HIS A 223 17.96 13.47 2.43
N MET A 224 16.87 14.13 2.04
CA MET A 224 16.18 13.85 0.78
C MET A 224 15.48 15.10 0.20
N PRO A 225 15.35 15.18 -1.13
CA PRO A 225 14.60 16.25 -1.78
C PRO A 225 13.11 15.93 -1.81
N ALA A 226 12.27 16.95 -1.98
CA ALA A 226 10.85 16.81 -2.26
C ALA A 226 10.36 17.92 -3.22
N PRO A 227 9.22 17.70 -3.90
CA PRO A 227 8.60 18.67 -4.81
C PRO A 227 8.45 20.09 -4.27
N GLY A 228 8.41 21.06 -5.19
CA GLY A 228 8.29 22.48 -4.84
C GLY A 228 9.54 23.07 -4.18
N GLY A 229 10.72 22.54 -4.51
CA GLY A 229 12.00 23.03 -3.97
C GLY A 229 12.15 22.76 -2.48
N ARG A 230 11.62 21.64 -1.99
CA ARG A 230 11.72 21.23 -0.59
C ARG A 230 12.87 20.26 -0.38
N GLU A 231 13.41 20.26 0.83
CA GLU A 231 14.33 19.24 1.32
C GLU A 231 13.96 18.87 2.75
N ARG A 232 14.14 17.59 3.10
CA ARG A 232 13.89 17.06 4.44
C ARG A 232 15.19 16.53 5.02
N TRP A 233 15.41 16.87 6.28
CA TRP A 233 16.39 16.22 7.15
C TRP A 233 15.68 15.55 8.32
N GLU A 234 16.19 14.40 8.73
CA GLU A 234 15.77 13.72 9.95
C GLU A 234 16.97 13.55 10.87
N PHE A 235 16.88 14.02 12.11
CA PHE A 235 17.96 13.99 13.09
C PHE A 235 17.54 13.18 14.31
N MET A 236 18.23 12.08 14.58
CA MET A 236 18.04 11.33 15.82
C MET A 236 18.46 12.18 17.02
N LEU A 237 17.64 12.24 18.07
CA LEU A 237 17.96 12.89 19.34
C LEU A 237 19.01 12.06 20.10
N GLN A 238 19.95 12.75 20.73
CA GLN A 238 20.95 12.15 21.62
C GLN A 238 20.43 12.04 23.05
N PRO A 239 20.97 11.11 23.86
CA PRO A 239 20.67 11.06 25.29
C PRO A 239 20.94 12.40 25.97
N GLY A 240 19.93 12.95 26.65
CA GLY A 240 20.01 14.23 27.35
C GLY A 240 19.49 15.43 26.54
N GLU A 241 19.23 15.28 25.25
CA GLU A 241 18.58 16.33 24.44
C GLU A 241 17.07 16.32 24.68
N SER A 242 16.50 17.51 24.86
CA SER A 242 15.04 17.69 24.96
C SER A 242 14.42 17.98 23.60
N ARG A 243 13.11 17.74 23.48
CA ARG A 243 12.36 18.04 22.25
C ARG A 243 12.35 19.55 22.00
N GLU A 244 12.10 20.31 23.05
CA GLU A 244 12.01 21.77 23.05
C GLU A 244 13.34 22.41 22.63
N GLU A 245 14.47 21.88 23.10
CA GLU A 245 15.80 22.36 22.73
C GLU A 245 16.12 22.11 21.25
N LEU A 246 15.82 20.91 20.73
CA LEU A 246 16.11 20.60 19.34
C LEU A 246 15.16 21.27 18.36
N GLU A 247 13.95 21.60 18.77
CA GLU A 247 13.04 22.40 17.97
C GLU A 247 13.42 23.90 17.94
N SER A 248 14.41 24.35 18.72
CA SER A 248 14.86 25.74 18.69
C SER A 248 15.48 26.12 17.31
N PRO A 249 15.24 27.34 16.80
CA PRO A 249 15.85 27.80 15.55
C PRO A 249 17.38 27.69 15.54
N GLU A 250 18.03 27.97 16.67
CA GLU A 250 19.49 27.94 16.83
C GLU A 250 20.04 26.51 16.74
N SER A 251 19.34 25.55 17.36
CA SER A 251 19.69 24.13 17.29
C SER A 251 19.53 23.60 15.87
N ILE A 252 18.41 23.91 15.21
CA ILE A 252 18.14 23.50 13.83
C ILE A 252 19.19 24.11 12.88
N ALA A 253 19.48 25.40 12.99
CA ALA A 253 20.49 26.06 12.17
C ALA A 253 21.87 25.40 12.34
N ARG A 254 22.22 25.00 13.57
CA ARG A 254 23.48 24.28 13.86
C ARG A 254 23.53 22.90 13.23
N LEU A 255 22.43 22.14 13.30
CA LEU A 255 22.34 20.80 12.73
C LEU A 255 22.38 20.84 11.20
N ILE A 256 21.75 21.83 10.58
CA ILE A 256 21.64 21.97 9.12
C ILE A 256 22.83 22.71 8.48
N ALA A 257 23.66 23.39 9.26
CA ALA A 257 24.84 24.14 8.80
C ALA A 257 25.75 23.41 7.78
N PRO A 258 25.91 22.06 7.81
CA PRO A 258 26.68 21.36 6.78
C PRO A 258 26.09 21.45 5.37
N TRP A 259 24.78 21.69 5.22
CA TRP A 259 24.07 21.74 3.94
C TRP A 259 23.60 23.13 3.55
N ILE A 260 23.18 23.94 4.52
CA ILE A 260 22.56 25.25 4.28
C ILE A 260 23.19 26.28 5.22
N LYS A 261 23.55 27.44 4.65
CA LYS A 261 23.94 28.59 5.46
C LYS A 261 22.73 29.08 6.26
N PRO A 262 22.86 29.43 7.55
CA PRO A 262 21.72 29.84 8.38
C PRO A 262 20.86 30.97 7.79
N GLN A 263 21.44 31.86 6.97
CA GLN A 263 20.72 32.97 6.34
C GLN A 263 19.82 32.55 5.17
N GLU A 264 20.04 31.36 4.61
CA GLU A 264 19.26 30.78 3.50
C GLU A 264 18.21 29.78 4.02
N LEU A 265 18.11 29.60 5.34
CA LEU A 265 17.26 28.60 5.97
C LEU A 265 15.82 29.11 6.11
N GLU A 266 14.90 28.53 5.33
CA GLU A 266 13.47 28.77 5.45
C GLU A 266 12.73 27.48 5.83
N ILE A 267 12.45 27.34 7.13
CA ILE A 267 11.81 26.15 7.68
C ILE A 267 10.31 26.19 7.38
N GLU A 268 9.83 25.25 6.57
CA GLU A 268 8.39 25.05 6.36
C GLU A 268 7.78 24.32 7.56
N ARG A 269 8.50 23.32 8.10
CA ARG A 269 8.04 22.54 9.24
C ARG A 269 9.19 21.94 10.04
N LYS A 270 8.94 21.80 11.34
CA LYS A 270 9.74 21.00 12.27
C LYS A 270 8.82 20.21 13.19
N ALA A 271 9.21 18.98 13.55
CA ALA A 271 8.50 18.18 14.55
C ALA A 271 9.36 17.03 15.07
N VAL A 272 9.27 16.75 16.37
CA VAL A 272 9.89 15.57 16.98
C VAL A 272 8.91 14.40 17.10
N TYR A 273 9.29 13.25 16.53
CA TYR A 273 8.52 12.01 16.55
C TYR A 273 9.24 10.87 17.25
N ARG A 274 8.47 10.01 17.93
CA ARG A 274 8.96 8.70 18.37
C ARG A 274 8.51 7.64 17.37
N PHE A 275 9.43 6.78 16.94
CA PHE A 275 9.11 5.71 16.01
C PHE A 275 8.69 4.43 16.71
N HIS A 276 7.78 3.69 16.06
CA HIS A 276 7.26 2.42 16.54
C HIS A 276 7.35 1.37 15.43
N ALA A 277 7.47 0.11 15.83
CA ALA A 277 7.37 -1.05 14.96
C ALA A 277 6.32 -1.99 15.56
N ARG A 278 5.09 -1.94 15.06
CA ARG A 278 3.95 -2.67 15.63
C ARG A 278 3.08 -3.30 14.55
N CYS A 279 2.43 -4.41 14.87
CA CYS A 279 1.53 -5.11 13.96
C CYS A 279 0.42 -5.78 14.77
N CYS A 280 -0.82 -5.72 14.29
CA CYS A 280 -1.92 -6.47 14.88
C CYS A 280 -1.78 -7.97 14.58
N ASN A 281 -2.23 -8.81 15.52
CA ASN A 281 -2.25 -10.26 15.33
C ASN A 281 -3.30 -10.73 14.32
N ARG A 282 -4.34 -9.92 14.11
CA ARG A 282 -5.33 -10.08 13.05
C ARG A 282 -5.69 -8.71 12.46
N PHE A 283 -5.86 -8.65 11.16
CA PHE A 283 -6.26 -7.42 10.44
C PHE A 283 -7.77 -7.25 10.34
N SER A 284 -8.55 -8.18 10.90
CA SER A 284 -10.01 -8.10 10.96
C SER A 284 -10.58 -8.78 12.20
N LYS A 285 -11.82 -8.44 12.52
CA LYS A 285 -12.69 -9.14 13.48
C LYS A 285 -14.13 -9.01 12.97
N GLY A 286 -14.74 -10.13 12.59
CA GLY A 286 -16.07 -10.13 12.02
C GLY A 286 -16.13 -9.23 10.78
N ARG A 287 -17.09 -8.29 10.77
CA ARG A 287 -17.31 -7.32 9.69
C ARG A 287 -16.42 -6.07 9.75
N ILE A 288 -15.44 -6.03 10.65
CA ILE A 288 -14.58 -4.87 10.88
C ILE A 288 -13.14 -5.18 10.50
N PHE A 289 -12.55 -4.36 9.63
CA PHE A 289 -11.20 -4.50 9.08
C PHE A 289 -10.31 -3.33 9.49
N LEU A 290 -9.00 -3.56 9.58
CA LEU A 290 -7.98 -2.54 9.85
C LEU A 290 -7.02 -2.44 8.64
N ALA A 291 -6.62 -1.22 8.27
CA ALA A 291 -5.69 -0.97 7.16
C ALA A 291 -4.67 0.13 7.48
N GLY A 292 -3.46 0.00 6.93
CA GLY A 292 -2.37 0.96 7.16
C GLY A 292 -1.97 1.06 8.63
N ASP A 293 -1.66 2.27 9.10
CA ASP A 293 -1.20 2.54 10.48
C ASP A 293 -2.17 2.07 11.58
N ALA A 294 -3.45 1.84 11.24
CA ALA A 294 -4.41 1.23 12.16
C ALA A 294 -4.09 -0.24 12.44
N ALA A 295 -3.55 -0.96 11.46
CA ALA A 295 -3.19 -2.38 11.53
C ALA A 295 -1.70 -2.61 11.83
N HIS A 296 -0.81 -1.79 11.28
CA HIS A 296 0.64 -1.95 11.42
C HIS A 296 1.39 -0.62 11.25
N ILE A 297 2.45 -0.43 12.04
CA ILE A 297 3.35 0.73 11.94
C ILE A 297 4.75 0.22 11.68
N THR A 298 5.41 0.81 10.69
CA THR A 298 6.77 0.46 10.26
C THR A 298 7.72 1.62 10.53
N PRO A 299 8.94 1.37 11.04
CA PRO A 299 9.98 2.39 11.14
C PRO A 299 10.31 3.02 9.77
N PRO A 300 10.70 4.30 9.71
CA PRO A 300 10.83 5.03 8.45
C PRO A 300 12.03 4.62 7.59
N PHE A 301 12.95 3.79 8.09
CA PHE A 301 14.22 3.43 7.45
C PHE A 301 14.13 2.84 6.04
N VAL A 302 12.95 2.42 5.60
CA VAL A 302 12.70 1.93 4.24
C VAL A 302 11.58 2.68 3.50
N GLY A 303 10.93 3.66 4.15
CA GLY A 303 9.85 4.44 3.53
C GLY A 303 8.58 3.65 3.17
N GLN A 304 8.24 2.59 3.93
CA GLN A 304 7.22 1.61 3.51
C GLN A 304 5.90 1.64 4.28
N GLY A 305 5.75 2.50 5.30
CA GLY A 305 4.52 2.58 6.10
C GLY A 305 3.28 2.88 5.23
N LEU A 306 3.29 4.01 4.54
CA LEU A 306 2.22 4.39 3.61
C LEU A 306 2.04 3.35 2.48
N VAL A 307 3.14 2.91 1.86
CA VAL A 307 3.12 1.93 0.77
C VAL A 307 2.42 0.63 1.20
N ALA A 308 2.72 0.12 2.39
CA ALA A 308 2.07 -1.08 2.92
C ALA A 308 0.57 -0.86 3.15
N GLY A 309 0.16 0.31 3.64
CA GLY A 309 -1.26 0.67 3.77
C GLY A 309 -2.00 0.76 2.44
N LEU A 310 -1.36 1.29 1.38
CA LEU A 310 -1.95 1.30 0.03
C LEU A 310 -2.16 -0.13 -0.49
N ARG A 311 -1.19 -1.03 -0.28
CA ARG A 311 -1.33 -2.46 -0.62
C ARG A 311 -2.47 -3.14 0.13
N ASP A 312 -2.71 -2.76 1.38
CA ASP A 312 -3.85 -3.25 2.14
C ASP A 312 -5.17 -2.84 1.49
N GLY A 313 -5.28 -1.57 1.11
CA GLY A 313 -6.47 -1.05 0.43
C GLY A 313 -6.72 -1.71 -0.92
N ALA A 314 -5.68 -1.87 -1.75
CA ALA A 314 -5.77 -2.58 -3.02
C ALA A 314 -6.28 -4.02 -2.85
N ASN A 315 -5.84 -4.72 -1.80
CA ASN A 315 -6.24 -6.10 -1.55
C ASN A 315 -7.66 -6.23 -1.00
N LEU A 316 -8.07 -5.33 -0.08
CA LEU A 316 -9.34 -5.44 0.62
C LEU A 316 -10.53 -4.90 -0.21
N ALA A 317 -10.36 -3.79 -0.91
CA ALA A 317 -11.46 -3.07 -1.55
C ALA A 317 -12.22 -3.94 -2.57
N TRP A 318 -11.51 -4.67 -3.44
CA TRP A 318 -12.15 -5.51 -4.43
C TRP A 318 -12.85 -6.72 -3.80
N LYS A 319 -12.28 -7.31 -2.74
CA LYS A 319 -12.90 -8.44 -2.03
C LYS A 319 -14.23 -8.03 -1.42
N LEU A 320 -14.27 -6.87 -0.75
CA LEU A 320 -15.51 -6.30 -0.23
C LEU A 320 -16.52 -6.06 -1.34
N ALA A 321 -16.10 -5.45 -2.45
CA ALA A 321 -16.98 -5.21 -3.59
C ALA A 321 -17.56 -6.52 -4.16
N TRP A 322 -16.75 -7.57 -4.29
CA TRP A 322 -17.19 -8.86 -4.80
C TRP A 322 -18.17 -9.56 -3.87
N VAL A 323 -17.95 -9.51 -2.55
CA VAL A 323 -18.88 -10.07 -1.56
C VAL A 323 -20.20 -9.29 -1.56
N LEU A 324 -20.15 -7.95 -1.53
CA LEU A 324 -21.34 -7.10 -1.54
C LEU A 324 -22.19 -7.27 -2.81
N ARG A 325 -21.55 -7.57 -3.94
CA ARG A 325 -22.23 -7.83 -5.24
C ARG A 325 -22.69 -9.28 -5.40
N GLY A 326 -22.38 -10.17 -4.45
CA GLY A 326 -22.71 -11.59 -4.53
C GLY A 326 -21.86 -12.39 -5.53
N TYR A 327 -20.71 -11.85 -5.95
CA TYR A 327 -19.76 -12.53 -6.84
C TYR A 327 -18.78 -13.44 -6.08
N ALA A 328 -18.64 -13.26 -4.76
CA ALA A 328 -17.80 -14.08 -3.90
C ALA A 328 -18.52 -14.38 -2.58
N ALA A 329 -18.17 -15.51 -1.95
CA ALA A 329 -18.63 -15.83 -0.60
C ALA A 329 -17.95 -14.93 0.45
N PRO A 330 -18.61 -14.61 1.58
CA PRO A 330 -18.03 -13.77 2.63
C PRO A 330 -16.67 -14.25 3.15
N ALA A 331 -16.42 -15.56 3.17
CA ALA A 331 -15.16 -16.15 3.61
C ALA A 331 -13.95 -15.74 2.74
N VAL A 332 -14.16 -15.22 1.53
CA VAL A 332 -13.07 -14.59 0.75
C VAL A 332 -12.43 -13.43 1.50
N LEU A 333 -13.17 -12.72 2.37
CA LEU A 333 -12.62 -11.60 3.16
C LEU A 333 -11.57 -12.06 4.18
N ASP A 334 -11.62 -13.30 4.65
CA ASP A 334 -10.63 -13.84 5.59
C ASP A 334 -9.24 -13.93 4.96
N THR A 335 -9.17 -14.06 3.62
CA THR A 335 -7.91 -14.08 2.89
C THR A 335 -7.16 -12.74 2.93
N TYR A 336 -7.81 -11.63 3.33
CA TYR A 336 -7.14 -10.34 3.51
C TYR A 336 -6.04 -10.43 4.58
N ASP A 337 -6.34 -10.98 5.75
CA ASP A 337 -5.35 -11.17 6.81
C ASP A 337 -4.23 -12.13 6.37
N VAL A 338 -4.62 -13.26 5.77
CA VAL A 338 -3.71 -14.31 5.31
C VAL A 338 -2.70 -13.78 4.29
N GLU A 339 -3.13 -12.92 3.37
CA GLU A 339 -2.28 -12.35 2.33
C GLU A 339 -1.45 -11.17 2.83
N ARG A 340 -2.03 -10.26 3.61
CA ARG A 340 -1.41 -8.96 3.94
C ARG A 340 -0.56 -8.97 5.19
N ARG A 341 -1.01 -9.60 6.28
CA ARG A 341 -0.31 -9.54 7.57
C ARG A 341 1.10 -10.14 7.52
N PRO A 342 1.36 -11.31 6.89
CA PRO A 342 2.73 -11.83 6.77
C PRO A 342 3.65 -10.90 5.97
N HIS A 343 3.13 -10.24 4.93
CA HIS A 343 3.90 -9.29 4.14
C HIS A 343 4.21 -8.03 4.95
N ALA A 344 3.24 -7.45 5.65
CA ALA A 344 3.46 -6.31 6.55
C ALA A 344 4.53 -6.63 7.61
N GLN A 345 4.46 -7.80 8.23
CA GLN A 345 5.44 -8.24 9.21
C GLN A 345 6.85 -8.39 8.60
N ALA A 346 6.96 -8.95 7.40
CA ALA A 346 8.23 -9.08 6.68
C ALA A 346 8.85 -7.70 6.38
N MET A 347 8.03 -6.72 6.00
CA MET A 347 8.47 -5.34 5.77
C MET A 347 8.93 -4.66 7.06
N ILE A 348 8.22 -4.84 8.17
CA ILE A 348 8.65 -4.33 9.49
C ILE A 348 9.99 -4.93 9.90
N ASN A 349 10.18 -6.24 9.67
CA ASN A 349 11.43 -6.92 9.99
C ASN A 349 12.59 -6.41 9.12
N LEU A 350 12.34 -6.15 7.83
CA LEU A 350 13.32 -5.50 6.97
C LEU A 350 13.67 -4.08 7.45
N ALA A 351 12.67 -3.27 7.80
CA ALA A 351 12.87 -1.92 8.31
C ALA A 351 13.74 -1.92 9.59
N LYS A 352 13.50 -2.87 10.48
CA LYS A 352 14.32 -3.10 11.69
C LYS A 352 15.76 -3.47 11.35
N LEU A 353 15.96 -4.36 10.37
CA LEU A 353 17.29 -4.75 9.90
C LEU A 353 18.03 -3.53 9.32
N MET A 354 17.39 -2.76 8.45
CA MET A 354 17.96 -1.55 7.85
C MET A 354 18.29 -0.50 8.89
N GLY A 355 17.42 -0.29 9.89
CA GLY A 355 17.71 0.61 11.01
C GLY A 355 18.99 0.22 11.76
N ARG A 356 19.25 -1.06 11.99
CA ARG A 356 20.51 -1.52 12.62
C ARG A 356 21.75 -1.31 11.76
N LEU A 357 21.60 -1.36 10.44
CA LEU A 357 22.69 -1.12 9.49
C LEU A 357 23.01 0.38 9.36
N VAL A 358 21.97 1.23 9.36
CA VAL A 358 22.09 2.69 9.25
C VAL A 358 22.54 3.32 10.59
N MET A 359 22.19 2.70 11.72
CA MET A 359 22.43 3.23 13.06
C MET A 359 23.30 2.29 13.90
N PRO A 360 24.58 2.13 13.57
CA PRO A 360 25.51 1.36 14.39
C PRO A 360 25.71 2.03 15.77
N LYS A 361 25.87 1.23 16.82
CA LYS A 361 25.95 1.73 18.21
C LYS A 361 27.16 2.63 18.51
N ASN A 362 28.27 2.44 17.78
CA ASN A 362 29.51 3.18 17.98
C ASN A 362 30.39 3.12 16.72
N LYS A 363 31.48 3.88 16.70
CA LYS A 363 32.40 3.98 15.55
C LYS A 363 33.06 2.65 15.17
N LEU A 364 33.38 1.79 16.14
CA LEU A 364 34.00 0.49 15.87
C LEU A 364 33.00 -0.45 15.19
N ALA A 365 31.77 -0.52 15.71
CA ALA A 365 30.68 -1.26 15.08
C ALA A 365 30.39 -0.73 13.67
N ALA A 366 30.38 0.59 13.47
CA ALA A 366 30.22 1.20 12.16
C ALA A 366 31.32 0.78 11.18
N PHE A 367 32.57 0.77 11.60
CA PHE A 367 33.68 0.32 10.75
C PHE A 367 33.48 -1.13 10.27
N PHE A 368 33.13 -2.06 11.17
CA PHE A 368 32.91 -3.45 10.80
C PHE A 368 31.64 -3.66 9.97
N ILE A 369 30.50 -3.07 10.36
CA ILE A 369 29.21 -3.24 9.67
C ILE A 369 29.28 -2.60 8.28
N HIS A 370 29.68 -1.34 8.19
CA HIS A 370 29.76 -0.63 6.91
C HIS A 370 30.88 -1.20 6.03
N GLY A 371 31.99 -1.66 6.63
CA GLY A 371 33.06 -2.36 5.92
C GLY A 371 32.58 -3.67 5.30
N LEU A 372 31.85 -4.49 6.06
CA LEU A 372 31.22 -5.72 5.55
C LEU A 372 30.25 -5.42 4.41
N MET A 373 29.40 -4.40 4.57
CA MET A 373 28.47 -3.97 3.51
C MET A 373 29.19 -3.57 2.23
N ARG A 374 30.28 -2.80 2.35
CA ARG A 374 31.14 -2.42 1.23
C ARG A 374 31.84 -3.62 0.58
N MET A 375 32.21 -4.64 1.35
CA MET A 375 32.75 -5.89 0.79
C MET A 375 31.67 -6.70 0.07
N LEU A 376 30.45 -6.74 0.61
CA LEU A 376 29.32 -7.43 -0.01
C LEU A 376 28.91 -6.80 -1.34
N THR A 377 29.24 -5.56 -1.66
CA THR A 377 28.96 -5.01 -3.00
C THR A 377 29.97 -5.44 -4.07
N LEU A 378 31.05 -6.16 -3.71
CA LEU A 378 32.09 -6.59 -4.65
C LEU A 378 31.68 -7.80 -5.51
N THR A 379 30.74 -8.64 -5.06
CA THR A 379 30.27 -9.79 -5.86
C THR A 379 28.97 -9.46 -6.59
N PRO A 380 28.77 -9.93 -7.84
CA PRO A 380 27.56 -9.61 -8.61
C PRO A 380 26.25 -10.01 -7.92
N ALA A 381 26.21 -11.16 -7.26
CA ALA A 381 25.00 -11.67 -6.61
C ALA A 381 24.58 -10.82 -5.41
N THR A 382 25.51 -10.51 -4.52
CA THR A 382 25.25 -9.68 -3.33
C THR A 382 25.10 -8.21 -3.69
N ARG A 383 25.81 -7.73 -4.72
CA ARG A 383 25.58 -6.41 -5.31
C ARG A 383 24.16 -6.26 -5.83
N ARG A 384 23.65 -7.25 -6.57
CA ARG A 384 22.26 -7.26 -7.02
C ARG A 384 21.29 -7.24 -5.84
N TYR A 385 21.55 -8.05 -4.81
CA TYR A 385 20.72 -8.11 -3.60
C TYR A 385 20.57 -6.75 -2.89
N PHE A 386 21.69 -6.02 -2.68
CA PHE A 386 21.68 -4.74 -1.95
C PHE A 386 21.50 -3.51 -2.85
N GLU A 387 22.15 -3.45 -4.01
CA GLU A 387 22.08 -2.29 -4.90
C GLU A 387 20.83 -2.30 -5.79
N GLN A 388 20.27 -3.45 -6.17
CA GLN A 388 19.10 -3.54 -7.07
C GLN A 388 17.78 -3.79 -6.33
N LEU A 389 17.72 -3.50 -5.03
CA LEU A 389 16.52 -3.61 -4.18
C LEU A 389 15.96 -5.04 -4.01
N ASP A 390 16.68 -6.08 -4.42
CA ASP A 390 16.25 -7.49 -4.32
C ASP A 390 16.09 -7.95 -2.85
N ILE A 391 16.66 -7.22 -1.88
CA ILE A 391 16.44 -7.41 -0.43
C ILE A 391 15.02 -7.09 0.03
N LYS A 392 14.28 -6.25 -0.72
CA LYS A 392 12.89 -5.91 -0.39
C LYS A 392 12.02 -7.17 -0.59
N PRO A 393 11.26 -7.61 0.43
CA PRO A 393 10.24 -8.65 0.25
C PRO A 393 9.36 -8.34 -0.96
N LYS A 394 9.31 -9.28 -1.90
CA LYS A 394 8.43 -9.16 -3.06
C LYS A 394 6.99 -9.32 -2.62
N ASN A 395 6.07 -8.59 -3.26
CA ASN A 395 4.64 -8.73 -3.05
C ASN A 395 4.12 -10.03 -3.71
N ILE A 396 4.51 -11.16 -3.12
CA ILE A 396 4.13 -12.52 -3.52
C ILE A 396 3.55 -13.21 -2.29
N PHE A 397 2.26 -13.55 -2.37
CA PHE A 397 1.58 -14.23 -1.30
C PHE A 397 1.95 -15.71 -1.26
N LYS A 398 2.09 -16.26 -0.04
CA LYS A 398 2.35 -17.69 0.16
C LYS A 398 1.06 -18.51 0.22
N HIS A 399 0.02 -17.90 0.77
CA HIS A 399 -1.32 -18.46 0.93
C HIS A 399 -2.33 -17.35 0.66
N GLY A 400 -3.54 -17.73 0.26
CA GLY A 400 -4.61 -16.79 -0.06
C GLY A 400 -5.47 -17.28 -1.21
N LEU A 401 -6.09 -16.34 -1.90
CA LEU A 401 -7.06 -16.61 -2.95
C LEU A 401 -6.36 -16.79 -4.31
N PHE A 402 -5.63 -17.89 -4.44
CA PHE A 402 -4.96 -18.34 -5.66
C PHE A 402 -4.60 -19.83 -5.56
N VAL A 403 -4.47 -20.50 -6.71
CA VAL A 403 -4.05 -21.91 -6.76
C VAL A 403 -2.56 -22.00 -6.46
N LYS A 404 -2.14 -23.02 -5.70
CA LYS A 404 -0.73 -23.25 -5.37
C LYS A 404 0.16 -23.22 -6.63
N HIS A 405 1.25 -22.47 -6.55
CA HIS A 405 2.19 -22.29 -7.65
C HIS A 405 2.92 -23.60 -8.00
N ARG A 406 3.17 -23.81 -9.30
CA ARG A 406 3.94 -24.94 -9.83
C ARG A 406 5.37 -24.50 -10.11
N ARG A 407 6.34 -25.32 -9.69
CA ARG A 407 7.77 -25.00 -9.88
C ARG A 407 8.12 -24.96 -11.36
N GLY A 408 8.81 -23.90 -11.79
CA GLY A 408 9.31 -23.74 -13.16
C GLY A 408 8.50 -22.77 -14.02
N ASP A 409 7.30 -22.38 -13.58
CA ASP A 409 6.49 -21.39 -14.29
C ASP A 409 7.10 -19.98 -14.13
N LYS A 410 7.14 -19.21 -15.22
CA LYS A 410 7.56 -17.79 -15.18
C LYS A 410 6.49 -16.90 -14.53
N LEU A 411 5.22 -17.24 -14.75
CA LEU A 411 4.08 -16.61 -14.08
C LEU A 411 3.89 -17.23 -12.69
N VAL A 412 4.10 -16.42 -11.65
CA VAL A 412 4.01 -16.88 -10.27
C VAL A 412 2.61 -16.63 -9.73
N ARG A 413 1.90 -17.70 -9.36
CA ARG A 413 0.58 -17.56 -8.73
C ARG A 413 0.74 -16.95 -7.35
N GLY A 414 -0.11 -15.99 -7.01
CA GLY A 414 0.03 -15.17 -5.81
C GLY A 414 0.98 -13.98 -5.96
N SER A 415 1.61 -13.77 -7.13
CA SER A 415 2.35 -12.53 -7.43
C SER A 415 1.51 -11.55 -8.24
N LEU A 416 1.93 -10.29 -8.26
CA LEU A 416 1.44 -9.32 -9.23
C LEU A 416 1.70 -9.79 -10.66
N PHE A 417 0.71 -9.61 -11.52
CA PHE A 417 0.86 -9.69 -12.97
C PHE A 417 1.66 -8.48 -13.44
N PRO A 418 2.64 -8.65 -14.34
CA PRO A 418 3.46 -7.53 -14.80
C PRO A 418 2.64 -6.54 -15.62
N GLN A 419 3.04 -5.27 -15.56
CA GLN A 419 2.40 -4.20 -16.31
C GLN A 419 3.31 -3.71 -17.43
N ALA A 420 2.73 -3.50 -18.61
CA ALA A 420 3.46 -3.03 -19.78
C ALA A 420 2.65 -2.00 -20.56
N TRP A 421 3.32 -1.31 -21.49
CA TRP A 421 2.64 -0.47 -22.47
C TRP A 421 1.93 -1.33 -23.51
N VAL A 422 0.64 -1.06 -23.69
CA VAL A 422 -0.22 -1.81 -24.60
C VAL A 422 -1.03 -0.88 -25.47
N ARG A 423 -1.50 -1.39 -26.61
CA ARG A 423 -2.49 -0.70 -27.46
C ARG A 423 -3.83 -1.40 -27.37
N ASN A 424 -4.88 -0.68 -26.99
CA ASN A 424 -6.24 -1.22 -26.92
C ASN A 424 -6.94 -1.31 -28.29
N THR A 425 -8.16 -1.85 -28.30
CA THR A 425 -9.01 -1.99 -29.51
C THR A 425 -9.31 -0.65 -30.19
N GLN A 426 -9.30 0.45 -29.43
CA GLN A 426 -9.52 1.82 -29.87
C GLN A 426 -8.22 2.51 -30.34
N LYS A 427 -7.12 1.76 -30.45
CA LYS A 427 -5.78 2.22 -30.84
C LYS A 427 -5.11 3.19 -29.86
N GLN A 428 -5.63 3.32 -28.64
CA GLN A 428 -5.02 4.13 -27.59
C GLN A 428 -3.87 3.36 -26.93
N VAL A 429 -2.76 4.05 -26.68
CA VAL A 429 -1.61 3.52 -25.94
C VAL A 429 -1.81 3.85 -24.47
N GLN A 430 -1.80 2.82 -23.63
CA GLN A 430 -2.00 2.92 -22.19
C GLN A 430 -1.23 1.82 -21.47
N LEU A 431 -1.22 1.86 -20.14
CA LEU A 431 -0.67 0.77 -19.36
C LEU A 431 -1.67 -0.40 -19.30
N SER A 432 -1.15 -1.63 -19.22
CA SER A 432 -1.99 -2.84 -19.27
C SER A 432 -2.97 -2.95 -18.12
N ASP A 433 -2.71 -2.37 -16.95
CA ASP A 433 -3.69 -2.40 -15.86
C ASP A 433 -4.93 -1.58 -16.19
N ASP A 434 -4.81 -0.50 -16.95
CA ASP A 434 -5.96 0.30 -17.40
C ASP A 434 -6.79 -0.51 -18.42
N ALA A 435 -6.14 -1.35 -19.22
CA ALA A 435 -6.81 -2.24 -20.16
C ALA A 435 -7.48 -3.45 -19.48
N LEU A 436 -6.86 -3.99 -18.41
CA LEU A 436 -7.44 -5.06 -17.61
C LEU A 436 -8.72 -4.62 -16.89
N GLY A 437 -8.81 -3.34 -16.54
CA GLY A 437 -9.98 -2.75 -15.88
C GLY A 437 -10.22 -3.29 -14.48
N ASP A 438 -11.39 -3.05 -13.92
CA ASP A 438 -11.66 -3.32 -12.50
C ASP A 438 -12.13 -4.77 -12.23
N ASN A 439 -12.13 -5.65 -13.23
CA ASN A 439 -12.78 -6.96 -13.14
C ASN A 439 -11.82 -8.11 -12.82
N LEU A 440 -12.39 -9.27 -12.46
CA LEU A 440 -11.69 -10.55 -12.51
C LEU A 440 -11.53 -10.91 -13.99
N THR A 441 -10.30 -11.02 -14.49
CA THR A 441 -10.07 -11.11 -15.95
C THR A 441 -9.38 -12.41 -16.32
N LEU A 442 -9.95 -13.14 -17.28
CA LEU A 442 -9.33 -14.30 -17.92
C LEU A 442 -8.58 -13.83 -19.15
N VAL A 443 -7.27 -13.84 -19.05
CA VAL A 443 -6.37 -13.36 -20.10
C VAL A 443 -5.88 -14.51 -20.95
N GLY A 444 -6.07 -14.41 -22.26
CA GLY A 444 -5.54 -15.35 -23.25
C GLY A 444 -4.24 -14.85 -23.86
N PHE A 445 -3.18 -15.66 -23.78
CA PHE A 445 -1.87 -15.34 -24.35
C PHE A 445 -1.83 -15.76 -25.82
N GLY A 446 -2.05 -14.80 -26.72
CA GLY A 446 -2.11 -14.99 -28.17
C GLY A 446 -3.25 -15.91 -28.62
N VAL A 447 -4.33 -15.94 -27.83
CA VAL A 447 -5.55 -16.71 -28.10
C VAL A 447 -6.75 -15.99 -27.49
N ASP A 448 -7.88 -16.00 -28.20
CA ASP A 448 -9.16 -15.55 -27.65
C ASP A 448 -9.64 -16.58 -26.59
N PRO A 449 -9.77 -16.22 -25.31
CA PRO A 449 -10.27 -17.13 -24.28
C PRO A 449 -11.63 -17.74 -24.62
N LEU A 450 -12.54 -16.99 -25.27
CA LEU A 450 -13.87 -17.46 -25.61
C LEU A 450 -13.86 -18.58 -26.67
N SER A 451 -12.79 -18.68 -27.47
CA SER A 451 -12.63 -19.77 -28.44
C SER A 451 -12.30 -21.11 -27.78
N LEU A 452 -11.85 -21.10 -26.52
CA LEU A 452 -11.42 -22.27 -25.76
C LEU A 452 -12.46 -22.71 -24.71
N LEU A 453 -13.56 -21.96 -24.57
CA LEU A 453 -14.56 -22.18 -23.53
C LEU A 453 -15.89 -22.63 -24.10
N THR A 454 -16.55 -23.52 -23.36
CA THR A 454 -17.96 -23.84 -23.56
C THR A 454 -18.85 -22.71 -23.04
N THR A 455 -20.08 -22.62 -23.54
CA THR A 455 -21.06 -21.62 -23.06
C THR A 455 -21.29 -21.69 -21.55
N ALA A 456 -21.33 -22.90 -20.97
CA ALA A 456 -21.49 -23.07 -19.53
C ALA A 456 -20.32 -22.48 -18.74
N GLN A 457 -19.09 -22.65 -19.23
CA GLN A 457 -17.90 -22.08 -18.61
C GLN A 457 -17.86 -20.55 -18.70
N VAL A 458 -18.27 -19.99 -19.84
CA VAL A 458 -18.37 -18.53 -20.03
C VAL A 458 -19.34 -17.93 -19.00
N VAL A 459 -20.57 -18.46 -18.95
CA VAL A 459 -21.59 -17.99 -17.98
C VAL A 459 -21.10 -18.12 -16.55
N SER A 460 -20.41 -19.22 -16.23
CA SER A 460 -19.92 -19.46 -14.87
C SER A 460 -18.74 -18.58 -14.48
N TRP A 461 -17.98 -18.07 -15.45
CA TRP A 461 -16.95 -17.05 -15.24
C TRP A 461 -17.57 -15.67 -15.02
N GLU A 462 -18.51 -15.28 -15.88
CA GLU A 462 -19.22 -14.00 -15.80
C GLU A 462 -20.00 -13.84 -14.48
N LYS A 463 -20.59 -14.93 -13.95
CA LYS A 463 -21.26 -14.95 -12.65
C LYS A 463 -20.35 -14.57 -11.46
N MET A 464 -19.03 -14.71 -11.61
CA MET A 464 -18.05 -14.28 -10.60
C MET A 464 -17.54 -12.85 -10.85
N GLY A 465 -18.22 -12.05 -11.69
CA GLY A 465 -17.72 -10.76 -12.15
C GLY A 465 -16.57 -10.88 -13.15
N GLY A 466 -16.55 -11.99 -13.89
CA GLY A 466 -15.48 -12.35 -14.81
C GLY A 466 -15.57 -11.65 -16.17
N HIS A 467 -14.43 -11.15 -16.67
CA HIS A 467 -14.25 -10.60 -18.01
C HIS A 467 -13.18 -11.38 -18.79
N PHE A 468 -13.11 -11.15 -20.10
CA PHE A 468 -12.17 -11.84 -21.01
C PHE A 468 -11.32 -10.81 -21.75
N LEU A 469 -10.03 -11.11 -21.90
CA LEU A 469 -9.11 -10.26 -22.65
C LEU A 469 -8.08 -11.11 -23.39
N GLU A 470 -7.85 -10.81 -24.67
CA GLU A 470 -6.72 -11.38 -25.42
C GLU A 470 -5.52 -10.43 -25.37
N ILE A 471 -4.33 -10.95 -25.02
CA ILE A 471 -3.06 -10.24 -25.25
C ILE A 471 -2.43 -10.84 -26.50
N ARG A 472 -2.06 -10.00 -27.47
CA ARG A 472 -1.50 -10.45 -28.75
C ARG A 472 -0.30 -9.63 -29.21
N THR A 473 0.43 -10.17 -30.18
CA THR A 473 1.58 -9.49 -30.77
C THR A 473 1.10 -8.31 -31.63
N ARG A 474 1.86 -7.22 -31.62
CA ARG A 474 1.58 -6.01 -32.42
C ARG A 474 1.30 -6.36 -33.89
N GLY A 475 0.18 -5.84 -34.41
CA GLY A 475 -0.18 -5.97 -35.83
C GLY A 475 -0.80 -7.31 -36.24
N GLN A 476 -1.02 -8.25 -35.30
CA GLN A 476 -1.84 -9.42 -35.59
C GLN A 476 -3.29 -9.01 -35.87
N ARG A 477 -3.89 -9.59 -36.92
CA ARG A 477 -5.27 -9.30 -37.32
C ARG A 477 -6.27 -9.89 -36.32
N SER A 478 -7.37 -9.17 -36.14
CA SER A 478 -8.46 -9.56 -35.25
C SER A 478 -9.31 -10.68 -35.86
N GLY A 479 -9.56 -11.74 -35.10
CA GLY A 479 -10.55 -12.79 -35.42
C GLY A 479 -11.32 -13.31 -34.21
N GLY A 480 -11.01 -12.81 -33.01
CA GLY A 480 -11.66 -13.19 -31.75
C GLY A 480 -12.91 -12.36 -31.43
N ARG A 481 -13.70 -12.85 -30.47
CA ARG A 481 -14.95 -12.24 -29.99
C ARG A 481 -14.75 -11.34 -28.78
N CYS A 482 -13.71 -11.56 -27.98
CA CYS A 482 -13.41 -10.72 -26.81
C CYS A 482 -12.62 -9.46 -27.19
N ASP A 483 -12.52 -8.53 -26.24
CA ASP A 483 -11.57 -7.42 -26.34
C ASP A 483 -10.13 -7.93 -26.40
N PHE A 484 -9.26 -7.16 -27.04
CA PHE A 484 -7.84 -7.48 -27.12
C PHE A 484 -6.97 -6.25 -26.83
N ILE A 485 -5.74 -6.54 -26.42
CA ILE A 485 -4.64 -5.58 -26.35
C ILE A 485 -3.40 -6.09 -27.06
N GLU A 486 -2.66 -5.17 -27.68
CA GLU A 486 -1.37 -5.45 -28.30
C GLU A 486 -0.25 -5.15 -27.31
N ASP A 487 0.58 -6.15 -27.00
CA ASP A 487 1.79 -5.99 -26.19
C ASP A 487 2.86 -5.24 -27.00
N LEU A 488 3.10 -3.96 -26.67
CA LEU A 488 3.96 -3.09 -27.48
C LEU A 488 5.44 -3.28 -27.17
N ASN A 489 5.77 -3.58 -25.93
CA ASN A 489 7.15 -3.72 -25.45
C ASN A 489 7.63 -5.18 -25.45
N HIS A 490 6.71 -6.13 -25.67
CA HIS A 490 6.98 -7.56 -25.59
C HIS A 490 7.37 -8.02 -24.17
N ASP A 491 6.85 -7.34 -23.15
CA ASP A 491 7.16 -7.62 -21.74
C ASP A 491 6.23 -8.67 -21.13
N ILE A 492 5.04 -8.89 -21.72
CA ILE A 492 4.02 -9.79 -21.17
C ILE A 492 4.02 -11.13 -21.89
N LEU A 493 3.89 -11.14 -23.22
CA LEU A 493 3.72 -12.38 -24.00
C LEU A 493 4.82 -13.44 -23.79
N PRO A 494 6.12 -13.11 -23.61
CA PRO A 494 7.17 -14.11 -23.40
C PRO A 494 7.09 -14.86 -22.06
N LEU A 495 6.20 -14.44 -21.16
CA LEU A 495 6.04 -15.02 -19.84
C LEU A 495 5.24 -16.32 -19.84
N ALA A 496 4.50 -16.62 -20.92
CA ALA A 496 3.81 -17.89 -21.06
C ALA A 496 3.79 -18.37 -22.52
N ALA A 497 3.53 -19.65 -22.73
CA ALA A 497 3.36 -20.19 -24.07
C ALA A 497 2.08 -19.64 -24.71
N LYS A 498 2.07 -19.48 -26.03
CA LYS A 498 0.86 -19.17 -26.79
C LYS A 498 -0.23 -20.20 -26.48
N GLY A 499 -1.46 -19.76 -26.27
CA GLY A 499 -2.58 -20.62 -25.88
C GLY A 499 -2.74 -20.78 -24.36
N THR A 500 -1.90 -20.14 -23.54
CA THR A 500 -2.06 -20.13 -22.08
C THR A 500 -3.19 -19.17 -21.68
N LEU A 501 -4.01 -19.60 -20.72
CA LEU A 501 -5.00 -18.78 -20.05
C LEU A 501 -4.51 -18.41 -18.65
N VAL A 502 -4.73 -17.16 -18.24
CA VAL A 502 -4.31 -16.62 -16.93
C VAL A 502 -5.49 -15.92 -16.28
N ALA A 503 -5.91 -16.38 -15.10
CA ALA A 503 -6.90 -15.70 -14.28
C ALA A 503 -6.20 -14.64 -13.41
N ILE A 504 -6.59 -13.38 -13.59
CA ILE A 504 -6.02 -12.22 -12.90
C ILE A 504 -7.11 -11.56 -12.06
N ARG A 505 -6.84 -11.39 -10.76
CA ARG A 505 -7.74 -10.70 -9.83
C ARG A 505 -7.84 -9.19 -10.14
N PRO A 506 -8.88 -8.51 -9.63
CA PRO A 506 -8.96 -7.05 -9.70
C PRO A 506 -7.74 -6.31 -9.14
N ASP A 507 -7.07 -6.84 -8.11
CA ASP A 507 -5.83 -6.29 -7.56
C ASP A 507 -4.55 -6.72 -8.31
N ARG A 508 -4.71 -7.23 -9.53
CA ARG A 508 -3.65 -7.68 -10.46
C ARG A 508 -2.86 -8.90 -9.98
N ILE A 509 -3.31 -9.58 -8.95
CA ILE A 509 -2.66 -10.82 -8.50
C ILE A 509 -3.06 -11.98 -9.41
N ILE A 510 -2.07 -12.78 -9.81
CA ILE A 510 -2.29 -14.00 -10.60
C ILE A 510 -2.95 -15.05 -9.71
N MET A 511 -4.19 -15.37 -10.01
CA MET A 511 -5.01 -16.34 -9.28
C MET A 511 -4.71 -17.77 -9.74
N HIS A 512 -4.60 -17.98 -11.06
CA HIS A 512 -4.34 -19.27 -11.68
C HIS A 512 -3.84 -19.06 -13.11
N HIS A 513 -3.21 -20.08 -13.69
CA HIS A 513 -2.89 -20.13 -15.11
C HIS A 513 -2.78 -21.59 -15.58
N ALA A 514 -3.20 -21.85 -16.81
CA ALA A 514 -3.16 -23.19 -17.40
C ALA A 514 -3.14 -23.12 -18.93
N PRO A 515 -2.65 -24.15 -19.63
CA PRO A 515 -2.85 -24.28 -21.06
C PRO A 515 -4.34 -24.26 -21.42
N GLY A 516 -4.68 -23.78 -22.61
CA GLY A 516 -6.06 -23.62 -23.06
C GLY A 516 -6.90 -24.90 -23.08
N PHE A 517 -6.28 -26.07 -23.27
CA PHE A 517 -7.00 -27.34 -23.20
C PHE A 517 -7.47 -27.70 -21.77
N ASP A 518 -6.91 -27.07 -20.74
CA ASP A 518 -7.29 -27.23 -19.33
C ASP A 518 -8.21 -26.10 -18.81
N ALA A 519 -8.77 -25.27 -19.71
CA ALA A 519 -9.55 -24.09 -19.35
C ALA A 519 -10.72 -24.39 -18.39
N GLY A 520 -11.36 -25.56 -18.55
CA GLY A 520 -12.43 -25.99 -17.67
C GLY A 520 -12.00 -26.28 -16.22
N SER A 521 -10.80 -26.83 -16.02
CA SER A 521 -10.25 -27.02 -14.68
C SER A 521 -9.87 -25.67 -14.07
N LEU A 522 -9.26 -24.78 -14.86
CA LEU A 522 -8.89 -23.43 -14.40
C LEU A 522 -10.10 -22.67 -13.85
N ILE A 523 -11.21 -22.66 -14.60
CA ILE A 523 -12.44 -21.96 -14.17
C ILE A 523 -13.03 -22.59 -12.91
N ARG A 524 -13.06 -23.92 -12.84
CA ARG A 524 -13.55 -24.66 -11.66
C ARG A 524 -12.73 -24.34 -10.41
N ASP A 525 -11.40 -24.35 -10.53
CA ASP A 525 -10.51 -24.03 -9.40
C ASP A 525 -10.72 -22.59 -8.93
N CYS A 526 -10.92 -21.65 -9.86
CA CYS A 526 -11.23 -20.26 -9.50
C CYS A 526 -12.59 -20.15 -8.80
N GLN A 527 -13.60 -20.92 -9.23
CA GLN A 527 -14.91 -20.96 -8.57
C GLN A 527 -14.83 -21.50 -7.14
N ILE A 528 -14.08 -22.57 -6.92
CA ILE A 528 -13.87 -23.14 -5.59
C ILE A 528 -13.24 -22.10 -4.65
N LEU A 529 -12.24 -21.35 -5.14
CA LEU A 529 -11.62 -20.27 -4.39
C LEU A 529 -12.63 -19.15 -4.07
N MET A 530 -13.44 -18.70 -5.04
CA MET A 530 -14.42 -17.62 -4.85
C MET A 530 -15.62 -18.03 -3.98
N ALA A 531 -15.98 -19.31 -3.97
CA ALA A 531 -16.99 -19.88 -3.09
C ALA A 531 -16.45 -20.18 -1.69
N CYS A 532 -15.12 -20.23 -1.53
CA CYS A 532 -14.42 -20.60 -0.31
C CYS A 532 -14.86 -21.96 0.26
N THR A 533 -15.18 -22.92 -0.62
CA THR A 533 -15.41 -24.31 -0.22
C THR A 533 -14.05 -24.99 -0.01
N ASP A 534 -13.54 -24.99 1.22
CA ASP A 534 -12.41 -25.86 1.55
C ASP A 534 -12.84 -27.32 1.40
N SER A 535 -12.11 -28.06 0.57
CA SER A 535 -12.17 -29.53 0.48
C SER A 535 -11.39 -30.22 1.60
N THR A 536 -11.17 -29.54 2.72
CA THR A 536 -10.56 -30.11 3.93
C THR A 536 -11.50 -29.89 5.12
N ALA A 537 -12.61 -30.61 5.11
CA ALA A 537 -13.31 -30.94 6.34
C ALA A 537 -12.46 -31.94 7.12
N ASP A 538 -11.59 -31.44 8.00
CA ASP A 538 -11.16 -32.17 9.20
C ASP A 538 -11.42 -31.27 10.40
N SER A 539 -12.46 -31.65 11.13
CA SER A 539 -12.89 -31.06 12.39
C SER A 539 -11.80 -31.16 13.43
N VAL A 540 -11.20 -30.02 13.81
CA VAL A 540 -10.52 -29.90 15.10
C VAL A 540 -11.48 -29.19 16.05
N SER A 541 -12.24 -29.99 16.79
CA SER A 541 -12.97 -29.58 17.98
C SER A 541 -11.97 -29.01 19.00
N ILE A 542 -11.94 -27.69 19.16
CA ILE A 542 -11.22 -27.02 20.24
C ILE A 542 -12.14 -27.01 21.45
N THR A 543 -11.94 -27.99 22.34
CA THR A 543 -12.54 -28.00 23.68
C THR A 543 -11.90 -26.86 24.49
N ILE A 544 -12.73 -25.93 24.96
CA ILE A 544 -12.35 -24.85 25.87
C ILE A 544 -12.05 -25.50 27.23
N ASN A 545 -10.78 -25.54 27.65
CA ASN A 545 -10.42 -25.87 29.03
C ASN A 545 -10.47 -24.61 29.89
N GLU A 546 -11.28 -24.65 30.94
CA GLU A 546 -11.35 -23.66 32.02
C GLU A 546 -9.99 -23.44 32.71
N PRO A 547 -9.73 -22.24 33.26
CA PRO A 547 -8.51 -21.96 34.01
C PRO A 547 -8.55 -22.62 35.40
N PRO A 548 -7.40 -23.06 35.94
CA PRO A 548 -7.35 -23.72 37.24
C PRO A 548 -7.62 -22.72 38.38
N ARG A 549 -8.54 -23.11 39.26
CA ARG A 549 -8.82 -22.42 40.53
C ARG A 549 -7.58 -22.48 41.43
N LEU A 550 -7.05 -21.31 41.78
CA LEU A 550 -6.16 -21.13 42.93
C LEU A 550 -6.88 -21.59 44.21
N ARG A 551 -6.25 -22.48 44.98
CA ARG A 551 -6.58 -22.75 46.38
C ARG A 551 -5.35 -22.44 47.22
N ALA A 552 -5.59 -21.57 48.21
CA ALA A 552 -4.89 -21.31 49.48
C ALA A 552 -3.35 -21.26 49.45
#